data_AF-A0A1H1ZE65-F1
#
_entry.id   AF-A0A1H1ZE65-F1
#
_cell.length_a   1.000
_cell.length_b   1.000
_cell.length_c   1.000
_cell.angle_alpha   90.00
_cell.angle_beta   90.00
_cell.angle_gamma   90.00
#
_symmetry.space_group_name_H-M   'P 1'
#
loop_
_entity.id
_entity.type
_entity.pdbx_description
1 polymer ?
#
loop_
_entity_poly.entity_id
_entity_poly.type
_entity_poly.pdbx_seq_one_letter_code
_entity_poly.pdbx_strand_id
1 'polypeptide(L)'
;MTPEATELQPLLHDSEILLKAPSQLWTAAGGDLGDKPIHGFYHGDTRFVRAWELRIDDAVPEPIATAPIDASRARYVSLARTVGVGDAPVRVERERTVSDGGIDEQITVINPTAESLSAAVTVRIVGDHTPMQLIRGGRAGNSIPEADGQAASMIITADGAHRSEDGLEVTLTWSVQVPADGRSDLQWSLRVQDSAAVVAGATGAPQWDSLQAVTPDSRLRRWIETALDDLAALRMTTVRTPNEPFLAAGAPWFFTLFGRDSIWAARLILSTGTEIAASTLRVLASLQGTSDVADTAEQPGKIMHELRPDILEAADGLALPPLYYGTVDATALWVILLSEAWQAGMPEDQVRALLPNLEAALQWIDEYSDADGDGFAEYIDRTGHGLANQGWKDSGDSIRWHDGRLADGPIALCEVQGYAYQAAIAGAELLDHFGTDGSGWRDWAAELKQRFADAFWIDDPAGGYPAIALDADKRRVDSVTSNMGHLLGTGILQPGQAELIARRLVSTELNSGYGLRTMSTADAGYWPLSYHCGSVWAHDTAIAINGLVAEGLVAEARVLGEGLLRAADGFGYRMPELHSGDPASQISRPVPSPAACRPQAWSAAAAVAVASAFGVQLEKSA
;
A
#
# COMPACT_ATOMS: atom_id res chain seq x y z
N MET A 1 41.93 -2.10 -0.67
CA MET A 1 40.53 -2.04 -1.12
C MET A 1 39.67 -2.47 0.04
N THR A 2 39.10 -1.51 0.77
CA THR A 2 37.87 -1.76 1.54
C THR A 2 36.85 -2.33 0.55
N PRO A 3 36.11 -3.41 0.89
CA PRO A 3 34.99 -3.85 0.05
C PRO A 3 34.08 -2.64 -0.16
N GLU A 4 33.70 -2.35 -1.41
CA GLU A 4 32.60 -1.42 -1.67
C GLU A 4 31.42 -1.89 -0.81
N ALA A 5 30.88 -1.00 0.02
CA ALA A 5 29.71 -1.32 0.81
C ALA A 5 28.58 -1.65 -0.17
N THR A 6 28.08 -2.88 -0.13
CA THR A 6 26.98 -3.32 -0.98
C THR A 6 25.78 -2.41 -0.70
N GLU A 7 25.30 -1.68 -1.71
CA GLU A 7 24.09 -0.87 -1.62
C GLU A 7 22.91 -1.84 -1.48
N LEU A 8 22.34 -1.92 -0.27
CA LEU A 8 21.22 -2.81 0.05
C LEU A 8 20.00 -1.98 0.44
N GLN A 9 18.84 -2.36 -0.07
CA GLN A 9 17.57 -1.74 0.33
C GLN A 9 17.41 -1.79 1.85
N PRO A 10 17.06 -0.66 2.50
CA PRO A 10 16.98 -0.62 3.96
C PRO A 10 15.84 -1.48 4.49
N LEU A 11 16.11 -2.12 5.64
CA LEU A 11 15.08 -2.83 6.39
C LEU A 11 14.18 -1.84 7.13
N LEU A 12 12.87 -2.08 7.12
CA LEU A 12 11.87 -1.18 7.72
C LEU A 12 11.26 -1.69 9.04
N HIS A 13 11.43 -2.98 9.34
CA HIS A 13 10.69 -3.72 10.36
C HIS A 13 10.72 -3.13 11.79
N ASP A 14 11.74 -2.36 12.12
CA ASP A 14 12.01 -1.78 13.44
C ASP A 14 12.09 -0.24 13.40
N SER A 15 11.49 0.37 12.37
CA SER A 15 11.32 1.83 12.25
C SER A 15 9.85 2.22 12.49
N GLU A 16 9.65 3.38 13.09
CA GLU A 16 8.32 3.95 13.32
C GLU A 16 7.96 4.93 12.22
N ILE A 17 6.66 5.06 11.92
CA ILE A 17 6.15 5.97 10.90
C ILE A 17 5.00 6.83 11.43
N LEU A 18 5.10 8.13 11.13
CA LEU A 18 3.97 9.06 11.09
C LEU A 18 3.78 9.52 9.65
N LEU A 19 2.53 9.62 9.19
CA LEU A 19 2.25 10.06 7.84
C LEU A 19 0.96 10.89 7.74
N LYS A 20 0.98 11.81 6.79
CA LYS A 20 -0.20 12.46 6.22
C LYS A 20 0.17 12.77 4.78
N ALA A 21 -0.35 11.96 3.87
CA ALA A 21 0.09 11.95 2.49
C ALA A 21 -0.02 13.35 1.84
N PRO A 22 0.95 13.72 0.98
CA PRO A 22 2.11 12.96 0.49
C PRO A 22 3.35 13.03 1.41
N SER A 23 3.17 13.33 2.71
CA SER A 23 4.29 13.46 3.66
C SER A 23 4.38 12.26 4.60
N GLN A 24 5.61 11.82 4.86
CA GLN A 24 5.91 10.68 5.72
C GLN A 24 7.18 10.93 6.53
N LEU A 25 7.19 10.47 7.77
CA LEU A 25 8.28 10.63 8.72
C LEU A 25 8.66 9.27 9.30
N TRP A 26 9.88 8.82 9.02
CA TRP A 26 10.42 7.55 9.50
C TRP A 26 11.46 7.77 10.59
N THR A 27 11.22 7.23 11.79
CA THR A 27 12.05 7.46 12.98
C THR A 27 12.53 6.16 13.62
N ALA A 28 13.55 6.27 14.47
CA ALA A 28 13.77 5.26 15.50
C ALA A 28 12.56 5.18 16.45
N ALA A 29 12.48 4.12 17.25
CA ALA A 29 11.39 3.94 18.23
C ALA A 29 11.24 5.14 19.17
N GLY A 30 12.33 5.81 19.55
CA GLY A 30 12.31 6.98 20.43
C GLY A 30 11.85 8.29 19.78
N GLY A 31 11.68 8.35 18.45
CA GLY A 31 11.25 9.54 17.71
C GLY A 31 12.38 10.37 17.08
N ASP A 32 13.65 10.01 17.30
CA ASP A 32 14.80 10.67 16.66
C ASP A 32 15.11 10.05 15.27
N LEU A 33 15.85 10.80 14.43
CA LEU A 33 16.22 10.41 13.06
C LEU A 33 17.74 10.27 12.93
N GLY A 34 18.19 9.36 12.07
CA GLY A 34 19.59 9.29 11.61
C GLY A 34 20.28 7.94 11.77
N ASP A 35 19.73 7.02 12.57
CA ASP A 35 20.38 5.72 12.82
C ASP A 35 20.27 4.71 11.67
N LYS A 36 19.33 4.91 10.72
CA LYS A 36 19.10 4.00 9.60
C LYS A 36 18.96 4.76 8.29
N PRO A 37 19.27 4.11 7.14
CA PRO A 37 19.19 4.77 5.84
C PRO A 37 17.80 5.31 5.48
N ILE A 38 16.71 4.67 5.95
CA ILE A 38 15.33 5.13 5.70
C ILE A 38 14.91 6.28 6.63
N HIS A 39 15.58 6.51 7.76
CA HIS A 39 15.15 7.56 8.68
C HIS A 39 15.13 8.92 7.96
N GLY A 40 14.06 9.68 8.18
CA GLY A 40 13.91 11.00 7.59
C GLY A 40 12.48 11.49 7.47
N PHE A 41 12.36 12.76 7.14
CA PHE A 41 11.12 13.38 6.68
C PHE A 41 11.12 13.47 5.16
N TYR A 42 10.04 13.01 4.55
CA TYR A 42 9.85 12.99 3.11
C TYR A 42 8.55 13.71 2.75
N HIS A 43 8.58 14.36 1.61
CA HIS A 43 7.40 14.93 0.97
C HIS A 43 7.48 14.58 -0.52
N GLY A 44 6.46 13.87 -1.01
CA GLY A 44 6.55 13.19 -2.31
C GLY A 44 7.69 12.16 -2.31
N ASP A 45 8.43 12.09 -3.42
CA ASP A 45 9.55 11.16 -3.61
C ASP A 45 10.91 11.75 -3.19
N THR A 46 10.95 12.78 -2.32
CA THR A 46 12.20 13.41 -1.86
C THR A 46 12.32 13.43 -0.34
N ARG A 47 13.49 13.08 0.20
CA ARG A 47 13.84 13.28 1.61
C ARG A 47 14.33 14.70 1.84
N PHE A 48 13.70 15.43 2.78
CA PHE A 48 14.04 16.80 3.16
C PHE A 48 14.84 16.89 4.47
N VAL A 49 14.70 15.92 5.36
CA VAL A 49 15.46 15.82 6.60
C VAL A 49 15.98 14.40 6.73
N ARG A 50 17.29 14.23 6.94
CA ARG A 50 17.92 12.91 7.13
C ARG A 50 18.25 12.59 8.58
N ALA A 51 18.43 13.60 9.42
CA ALA A 51 18.75 13.41 10.83
C ALA A 51 18.14 14.53 11.68
N TRP A 52 17.78 14.17 12.91
CA TRP A 52 17.19 15.02 13.92
C TRP A 52 17.45 14.39 15.27
N GLU A 53 18.12 15.14 16.15
CA GLU A 53 18.36 14.76 17.54
C GLU A 53 17.89 15.85 18.53
N LEU A 54 17.23 15.45 19.61
CA LEU A 54 16.93 16.31 20.77
C LEU A 54 17.97 16.12 21.89
N ARG A 55 18.41 17.22 22.51
CA ARG A 55 19.28 17.24 23.69
C ARG A 55 18.75 18.14 24.80
N ILE A 56 18.98 17.74 26.05
CA ILE A 56 18.80 18.57 27.25
C ILE A 56 20.15 18.64 27.97
N ASP A 57 20.70 19.85 28.14
CA ASP A 57 22.06 20.10 28.65
C ASP A 57 23.11 19.18 27.98
N ASP A 58 23.10 19.18 26.65
CA ASP A 58 23.98 18.38 25.77
C ASP A 58 23.83 16.86 25.86
N ALA A 59 22.92 16.33 26.68
CA ALA A 59 22.62 14.90 26.77
C ALA A 59 21.36 14.53 25.97
N VAL A 60 21.39 13.39 25.29
CA VAL A 60 20.21 12.83 24.61
C VAL A 60 19.29 12.20 25.68
N PRO A 61 18.01 12.62 25.78
CA PRO A 61 17.05 12.00 26.69
C PRO A 61 16.84 10.52 26.37
N GLU A 62 16.73 9.69 27.39
CA GLU A 62 16.57 8.25 27.21
C GLU A 62 15.10 7.90 26.93
N PRO A 63 14.77 7.31 25.77
CA PRO A 63 13.39 6.98 25.45
C PRO A 63 12.87 5.85 26.34
N ILE A 64 11.65 6.01 26.85
CA ILE A 64 10.99 5.00 27.70
C ILE A 64 9.64 4.55 27.16
N ALA A 65 8.97 5.36 26.33
CA ALA A 65 7.70 4.99 25.71
C ALA A 65 7.43 5.79 24.43
N THR A 66 6.74 5.13 23.51
CA THR A 66 6.12 5.74 22.33
C THR A 66 4.66 5.37 22.34
N ALA A 67 3.81 6.39 22.28
CA ALA A 67 2.36 6.28 22.33
C ALA A 67 1.78 6.88 21.04
N PRO A 68 1.47 6.04 20.03
CA PRO A 68 0.72 6.47 18.86
C PRO A 68 -0.63 7.06 19.27
N ILE A 69 -1.02 8.17 18.65
CA ILE A 69 -2.34 8.79 18.83
C ILE A 69 -3.22 8.44 17.63
N ASP A 70 -2.68 8.61 16.42
CA ASP A 70 -3.26 8.20 15.15
C ASP A 70 -2.12 8.01 14.12
N ALA A 71 -2.46 7.81 12.84
CA ALA A 71 -1.46 7.61 11.78
C ALA A 71 -0.51 8.81 11.56
N SER A 72 -0.93 10.01 11.91
CA SER A 72 -0.18 11.26 11.72
C SER A 72 0.41 11.83 13.00
N ARG A 73 0.04 11.29 14.17
CA ARG A 73 0.41 11.84 15.48
C ARG A 73 0.92 10.78 16.46
N ALA A 74 1.98 11.11 17.18
CA ALA A 74 2.46 10.32 18.31
C ALA A 74 3.04 11.19 19.43
N ARG A 75 3.04 10.60 20.63
CA ARG A 75 3.76 11.12 21.79
C ARG A 75 4.95 10.23 22.12
N TYR A 76 6.11 10.84 22.27
CA TYR A 76 7.34 10.19 22.72
C TYR A 76 7.65 10.65 24.14
N VAL A 77 7.98 9.73 25.03
CA VAL A 77 8.30 10.01 26.43
C VAL A 77 9.73 9.53 26.70
N SER A 78 10.52 10.42 27.29
CA SER A 78 11.93 10.17 27.60
C SER A 78 12.34 10.78 28.95
N LEU A 79 13.51 10.37 29.45
CA LEU A 79 14.08 10.85 30.71
C LEU A 79 15.44 11.51 30.48
N ALA A 80 15.59 12.77 30.90
CA ALA A 80 16.88 13.46 30.94
C ALA A 80 17.55 13.19 32.30
N ARG A 81 18.12 12.00 32.50
CA ARG A 81 18.68 11.57 33.80
C ARG A 81 19.92 12.35 34.24
N THR A 82 20.58 13.02 33.31
CA THR A 82 21.71 13.93 33.59
C THR A 82 21.27 15.27 34.14
N VAL A 83 19.96 15.55 34.13
CA VAL A 83 19.35 16.81 34.58
C VAL A 83 18.38 16.49 35.72
N GLY A 84 18.61 17.10 36.89
CA GLY A 84 17.86 16.84 38.13
C GLY A 84 18.75 16.40 39.30
N VAL A 85 18.15 16.12 40.46
CA VAL A 85 18.84 15.71 41.69
C VAL A 85 18.30 14.36 42.17
N GLY A 86 19.17 13.37 42.39
CA GLY A 86 18.80 12.07 42.97
C GLY A 86 17.92 11.19 42.06
N ASP A 87 16.88 10.57 42.63
CA ASP A 87 15.99 9.60 41.96
C ASP A 87 14.81 10.25 41.18
N ALA A 88 14.84 11.57 40.94
CA ALA A 88 13.76 12.30 40.27
C ALA A 88 14.22 12.90 38.92
N PRO A 89 14.44 12.07 37.89
CA PRO A 89 14.93 12.55 36.59
C PRO A 89 13.89 13.43 35.90
N VAL A 90 14.34 14.47 35.19
CA VAL A 90 13.49 15.32 34.37
C VAL A 90 12.82 14.48 33.29
N ARG A 91 11.49 14.60 33.17
CA ARG A 91 10.70 13.93 32.14
C ARG A 91 10.56 14.87 30.95
N VAL A 92 10.76 14.33 29.75
CA VAL A 92 10.63 15.07 28.50
C VAL A 92 9.59 14.38 27.62
N GLU A 93 8.58 15.13 27.21
CA GLU A 93 7.54 14.68 26.30
C GLU A 93 7.68 15.41 24.97
N ARG A 94 7.58 14.67 23.87
CA ARG A 94 7.44 15.22 22.52
C ARG A 94 6.12 14.80 21.95
N GLU A 95 5.26 15.74 21.59
CA GLU A 95 4.07 15.45 20.79
C GLU A 95 4.33 15.95 19.37
N ARG A 96 4.26 15.03 18.40
CA ARG A 96 4.57 15.31 17.00
C ARG A 96 3.35 15.06 16.13
N THR A 97 3.12 15.98 15.20
CA THR A 97 2.10 15.89 14.15
C THR A 97 2.74 16.02 12.78
N VAL A 98 2.41 15.11 11.86
CA VAL A 98 2.72 15.22 10.43
C VAL A 98 1.49 15.71 9.68
N SER A 99 1.68 16.71 8.81
CA SER A 99 0.65 17.23 7.91
C SER A 99 1.12 17.16 6.47
N ASP A 100 0.24 17.49 5.52
CA ASP A 100 0.67 17.77 4.16
C ASP A 100 1.75 18.87 4.18
N GLY A 101 2.93 18.54 3.65
CA GLY A 101 4.12 19.40 3.62
C GLY A 101 4.64 19.83 4.99
N GLY A 102 4.30 19.18 6.10
CA GLY A 102 4.63 19.76 7.41
C GLY A 102 4.88 18.80 8.57
N ILE A 103 5.65 19.31 9.53
CA ILE A 103 5.80 18.76 10.88
C ILE A 103 5.53 19.87 11.89
N ASP A 104 4.79 19.55 12.94
CA ASP A 104 4.69 20.36 14.15
C ASP A 104 5.15 19.51 15.34
N GLU A 105 6.06 20.03 16.16
CA GLU A 105 6.49 19.37 17.39
C GLU A 105 6.37 20.31 18.60
N GLN A 106 5.70 19.81 19.63
CA GLN A 106 5.68 20.37 20.96
C GLN A 106 6.60 19.56 21.88
N ILE A 107 7.52 20.24 22.56
CA ILE A 107 8.42 19.65 23.55
C ILE A 107 8.02 20.18 24.92
N THR A 108 7.70 19.29 25.85
CA THR A 108 7.38 19.62 27.24
C THR A 108 8.45 19.06 28.16
N VAL A 109 9.13 19.94 28.89
CA VAL A 109 10.10 19.59 29.94
C VAL A 109 9.42 19.68 31.29
N ILE A 110 9.38 18.57 32.03
CA ILE A 110 8.67 18.44 33.31
C ILE A 110 9.70 18.25 34.42
N ASN A 111 9.69 19.19 35.38
CA ASN A 111 10.55 19.18 36.54
C ASN A 111 9.80 18.59 37.75
N PRO A 112 10.15 17.38 38.21
CA PRO A 112 9.52 16.77 39.38
C PRO A 112 10.16 17.19 40.72
N THR A 113 11.11 18.13 40.71
CA THR A 113 11.86 18.52 41.90
C THR A 113 11.24 19.75 42.57
N ALA A 114 11.51 19.91 43.88
CA ALA A 114 11.04 21.03 44.67
C ALA A 114 11.82 22.35 44.42
N GLU A 115 12.80 22.34 43.52
CA GLU A 115 13.60 23.51 43.15
C GLU A 115 13.41 23.81 41.66
N SER A 116 13.47 25.09 41.28
CA SER A 116 13.49 25.46 39.86
C SER A 116 14.79 25.00 39.20
N LEU A 117 14.71 24.46 38.00
CA LEU A 117 15.89 24.09 37.21
C LEU A 117 16.06 24.99 35.99
N SER A 118 17.31 25.18 35.60
CA SER A 118 17.70 25.79 34.33
C SER A 118 18.19 24.69 33.41
N ALA A 119 17.75 24.66 32.16
CA ALA A 119 18.26 23.73 31.17
C ALA A 119 18.35 24.37 29.78
N ALA A 120 19.31 23.93 28.99
CA ALA A 120 19.37 24.18 27.55
C ALA A 120 18.68 23.05 26.81
N VAL A 121 17.61 23.35 26.06
CA VAL A 121 16.97 22.40 25.15
C VAL A 121 17.48 22.68 23.75
N THR A 122 18.07 21.69 23.10
CA THR A 122 18.64 21.83 21.76
C THR A 122 18.05 20.81 20.80
N VAL A 123 17.57 21.27 19.66
CA VAL A 123 17.13 20.43 18.54
C VAL A 123 18.08 20.66 17.37
N ARG A 124 18.78 19.61 16.94
CA ARG A 124 19.68 19.63 15.78
C ARG A 124 19.01 18.91 14.62
N ILE A 125 18.86 19.59 13.48
CA ILE A 125 18.17 19.10 12.27
C ILE A 125 19.16 19.14 11.11
N VAL A 126 19.28 18.05 10.36
CA VAL A 126 20.15 17.98 9.18
C VAL A 126 19.28 17.79 7.94
N GLY A 127 19.30 18.80 7.07
CA GLY A 127 18.62 18.79 5.77
C GLY A 127 19.16 17.72 4.82
N ASP A 128 18.34 17.38 3.82
CA ASP A 128 18.65 16.46 2.73
C ASP A 128 17.82 16.83 1.48
N HIS A 129 18.19 16.29 0.33
CA HIS A 129 17.42 16.34 -0.92
C HIS A 129 17.55 15.03 -1.71
N THR A 130 17.78 13.91 -1.02
CA THR A 130 17.99 12.60 -1.67
C THR A 130 16.65 12.05 -2.19
N PRO A 131 16.55 11.68 -3.48
CA PRO A 131 15.36 11.02 -4.02
C PRO A 131 15.11 9.64 -3.39
N MET A 132 13.83 9.29 -3.23
CA MET A 132 13.37 8.03 -2.63
C MET A 132 13.95 6.81 -3.34
N GLN A 133 14.12 6.88 -4.67
CA GLN A 133 14.68 5.79 -5.46
C GLN A 133 16.13 5.46 -5.06
N LEU A 134 16.95 6.48 -4.76
CA LEU A 134 18.32 6.26 -4.31
C LEU A 134 18.36 5.64 -2.90
N ILE A 135 17.44 6.05 -2.03
CA ILE A 135 17.29 5.49 -0.67
C ILE A 135 16.83 4.04 -0.74
N ARG A 136 15.87 3.74 -1.61
CA ARG A 136 15.41 2.38 -1.91
C ARG A 136 16.55 1.50 -2.43
N GLY A 137 17.43 2.05 -3.27
CA GLY A 137 18.62 1.36 -3.76
C GLY A 137 19.71 1.13 -2.70
N GLY A 138 19.57 1.66 -1.48
CA GLY A 138 20.55 1.50 -0.41
C GLY A 138 21.69 2.52 -0.42
N ARG A 139 21.59 3.59 -1.21
CA ARG A 139 22.60 4.64 -1.27
C ARG A 139 22.53 5.52 -0.03
N ALA A 140 23.66 5.64 0.67
CA ALA A 140 23.82 6.60 1.75
C ALA A 140 23.81 8.02 1.15
N GLY A 141 22.68 8.72 1.30
CA GLY A 141 22.46 10.08 0.82
C GLY A 141 23.53 11.07 1.30
N ASN A 142 24.59 11.23 0.51
CA ASN A 142 25.59 12.29 0.63
C ASN A 142 25.80 13.04 -0.69
N SER A 143 25.22 12.56 -1.79
CA SER A 143 25.22 13.27 -3.07
C SER A 143 23.94 14.07 -3.20
N ILE A 144 24.00 15.35 -2.84
CA ILE A 144 23.04 16.34 -3.33
C ILE A 144 23.35 16.45 -4.84
N PRO A 145 22.44 16.12 -5.77
CA PRO A 145 22.62 16.54 -7.15
C PRO A 145 22.76 18.06 -7.14
N GLU A 146 23.80 18.62 -7.78
CA GLU A 146 23.92 20.08 -7.94
C GLU A 146 22.60 20.60 -8.54
N ALA A 147 21.82 21.29 -7.72
CA ALA A 147 20.48 21.73 -8.08
C ALA A 147 20.58 22.93 -9.02
N ASP A 148 20.47 22.70 -10.32
CA ASP A 148 20.15 23.75 -11.27
C ASP A 148 18.63 24.04 -11.14
N GLY A 149 18.29 25.04 -10.31
CA GLY A 149 16.92 25.53 -10.08
C GLY A 149 16.10 24.72 -9.05
N GLN A 150 16.19 25.06 -7.76
CA GLN A 150 15.44 24.38 -6.71
C GLN A 150 13.92 24.56 -6.88
N ALA A 151 13.22 23.49 -7.26
CA ALA A 151 11.76 23.42 -7.34
C ALA A 151 11.07 23.26 -5.96
N ALA A 152 11.84 22.99 -4.89
CA ALA A 152 11.32 22.80 -3.54
C ALA A 152 12.12 23.56 -2.47
N SER A 153 11.44 24.02 -1.41
CA SER A 153 12.04 24.74 -0.29
C SER A 153 11.52 24.24 1.05
N MET A 154 12.32 24.40 2.11
CA MET A 154 11.99 24.01 3.48
C MET A 154 12.17 25.20 4.42
N ILE A 155 11.17 25.45 5.26
CA ILE A 155 11.15 26.55 6.24
C ILE A 155 10.99 25.94 7.63
N ILE A 156 11.90 26.30 8.55
CA ILE A 156 11.86 25.90 9.96
C ILE A 156 11.55 27.12 10.82
N THR A 157 10.53 27.00 11.68
CA THR A 157 10.11 28.06 12.62
C THR A 157 10.21 27.55 14.05
N ALA A 158 10.72 28.36 14.97
CA ALA A 158 10.92 27.98 16.36
C ALA A 158 10.83 29.21 17.26
N ASP A 159 9.71 29.37 17.95
CA ASP A 159 9.47 30.54 18.79
C ASP A 159 10.37 30.53 20.03
N GLY A 160 11.06 31.64 20.28
CA GLY A 160 11.94 31.79 21.44
C GLY A 160 13.26 31.00 21.37
N ALA A 161 13.53 30.31 20.26
CA ALA A 161 14.81 29.63 20.05
C ALA A 161 15.86 30.60 19.51
N HIS A 162 17.11 30.43 19.96
CA HIS A 162 18.26 30.89 19.20
C HIS A 162 18.51 29.90 18.05
N ARG A 163 18.60 30.41 16.81
CA ARG A 163 18.82 29.61 15.60
C ARG A 163 20.24 29.80 15.09
N SER A 164 20.96 28.71 14.83
CA SER A 164 22.24 28.71 14.12
C SER A 164 22.24 27.72 12.97
N GLU A 165 23.02 28.01 11.93
CA GLU A 165 23.09 27.23 10.70
C GLU A 165 24.54 26.94 10.33
N ASP A 166 24.84 25.70 9.94
CA ASP A 166 26.12 25.27 9.37
C ASP A 166 25.87 24.32 8.19
N GLY A 167 25.99 24.83 6.96
CA GLY A 167 25.62 24.09 5.76
C GLY A 167 24.14 23.70 5.76
N LEU A 168 23.86 22.39 5.76
CA LEU A 168 22.49 21.84 5.85
C LEU A 168 22.02 21.59 7.29
N GLU A 169 22.87 21.84 8.28
CA GLU A 169 22.52 21.68 9.68
C GLU A 169 21.89 22.96 10.24
N VAL A 170 20.75 22.80 10.90
CA VAL A 170 20.06 23.85 11.66
C VAL A 170 19.99 23.42 13.11
N THR A 171 20.44 24.27 14.02
CA THR A 171 20.33 24.05 15.46
C THR A 171 19.42 25.10 16.08
N LEU A 172 18.44 24.62 16.86
CA LEU A 172 17.50 25.43 17.63
C LEU A 172 17.81 25.26 19.11
N THR A 173 18.09 26.34 19.83
CA THR A 173 18.44 26.29 21.26
C THR A 173 17.52 27.19 22.08
N TRP A 174 16.86 26.61 23.08
CA TRP A 174 16.10 27.34 24.09
C TRP A 174 16.82 27.27 25.43
N SER A 175 16.92 28.40 26.13
CA SER A 175 17.31 28.43 27.54
C SER A 175 16.04 28.52 28.39
N VAL A 176 15.69 27.44 29.09
CA VAL A 176 14.44 27.34 29.85
C VAL A 176 14.69 27.39 31.35
N GLN A 177 13.76 28.05 32.06
CA GLN A 177 13.62 27.97 33.51
C GLN A 177 12.35 27.17 33.80
N VAL A 178 12.51 25.95 34.29
CA VAL A 178 11.39 25.07 34.61
C VAL A 178 11.09 25.20 36.11
N PRO A 179 9.91 25.70 36.51
CA PRO A 179 9.57 25.87 37.92
C PRO A 179 9.62 24.56 38.71
N ALA A 180 9.76 24.66 40.04
CA ALA A 180 9.58 23.53 40.94
C ALA A 180 8.20 22.90 40.74
N ASP A 181 8.14 21.57 40.67
CA ASP A 181 6.92 20.81 40.36
C ASP A 181 6.15 21.34 39.13
N GLY A 182 6.89 21.89 38.16
CA GLY A 182 6.37 22.64 37.03
C GLY A 182 6.79 22.07 35.68
N ARG A 183 6.41 22.78 34.61
CA ARG A 183 6.80 22.43 33.24
C ARG A 183 7.10 23.65 32.39
N SER A 184 7.81 23.44 31.29
CA SER A 184 8.01 24.41 30.22
C SER A 184 7.67 23.77 28.89
N ASP A 185 6.89 24.49 28.09
CA ASP A 185 6.41 24.06 26.77
C ASP A 185 7.17 24.84 25.68
N LEU A 186 7.74 24.13 24.72
CA LEU A 186 8.48 24.65 23.58
C LEU A 186 7.84 24.14 22.30
N GLN A 187 7.97 24.90 21.22
CA GLN A 187 7.40 24.51 19.93
C GLN A 187 8.33 24.85 18.78
N TRP A 188 8.33 23.98 17.78
CA TRP A 188 8.91 24.28 16.49
C TRP A 188 8.15 23.55 15.38
N SER A 189 8.30 24.06 14.17
CA SER A 189 7.63 23.52 12.99
C SER A 189 8.51 23.55 11.76
N LEU A 190 8.20 22.65 10.83
CA LEU A 190 8.82 22.56 9.51
C LEU A 190 7.73 22.59 8.46
N ARG A 191 7.95 23.33 7.38
CA ARG A 191 7.07 23.38 6.21
C ARG A 191 7.89 23.21 4.94
N VAL A 192 7.42 22.34 4.05
CA VAL A 192 7.97 22.11 2.71
C VAL A 192 7.00 22.68 1.69
N GLN A 193 7.55 23.31 0.66
CA GLN A 193 6.83 23.67 -0.55
C GLN A 193 7.55 23.01 -1.72
N ASP A 194 6.85 22.17 -2.48
CA ASP A 194 7.38 21.52 -3.68
C ASP A 194 6.51 21.87 -4.89
N SER A 195 7.09 22.63 -5.83
CA SER A 195 6.40 23.03 -7.06
C SER A 195 6.44 21.98 -8.17
N ALA A 196 7.27 20.94 -8.03
CA ALA A 196 7.37 19.82 -8.96
C ALA A 196 6.45 18.64 -8.60
N ALA A 197 5.74 18.71 -7.47
CA ALA A 197 4.84 17.67 -7.03
C ALA A 197 3.72 17.39 -8.04
N VAL A 198 3.48 16.12 -8.35
CA VAL A 198 2.36 15.65 -9.19
C VAL A 198 1.13 15.24 -8.38
N VAL A 199 1.28 15.22 -7.06
CA VAL A 199 0.28 14.80 -6.08
C VAL A 199 0.28 15.75 -4.88
N ALA A 200 -0.86 15.84 -4.19
CA ALA A 200 -1.06 16.66 -3.01
C ALA A 200 -1.90 15.92 -1.95
N GLY A 201 -1.95 16.45 -0.74
CA GLY A 201 -2.77 15.87 0.32
C GLY A 201 -4.26 16.11 0.06
N ALA A 202 -5.08 15.09 0.32
CA ALA A 202 -6.53 15.27 0.26
C ALA A 202 -7.03 16.13 1.43
N THR A 203 -7.90 17.10 1.14
CA THR A 203 -8.57 17.90 2.17
C THR A 203 -9.87 17.25 2.65
N GLY A 204 -10.31 17.61 3.87
CA GLY A 204 -11.57 17.14 4.45
C GLY A 204 -11.49 15.78 5.12
N ALA A 205 -12.46 15.47 5.96
CA ALA A 205 -12.58 14.17 6.62
C ALA A 205 -13.02 13.08 5.62
N PRO A 206 -12.59 11.82 5.79
CA PRO A 206 -13.07 10.72 4.96
C PRO A 206 -14.53 10.36 5.32
N GLN A 207 -15.24 9.73 4.38
CA GLN A 207 -16.61 9.24 4.61
C GLN A 207 -16.75 8.29 5.82
N TRP A 208 -15.68 7.58 6.18
CA TRP A 208 -15.64 6.63 7.29
C TRP A 208 -15.21 7.24 8.63
N ASP A 209 -14.95 8.54 8.72
CA ASP A 209 -14.46 9.21 9.94
C ASP A 209 -15.39 9.01 11.15
N SER A 210 -16.69 8.79 10.88
CA SER A 210 -17.71 8.52 11.90
C SER A 210 -18.06 7.05 12.06
N LEU A 211 -17.33 6.12 11.41
CA LEU A 211 -17.64 4.70 11.47
C LEU A 211 -16.82 3.97 12.53
N GLN A 212 -17.45 3.02 13.20
CA GLN A 212 -16.81 2.14 14.17
C GLN A 212 -17.26 0.68 14.00
N ALA A 213 -16.38 -0.25 14.32
CA ALA A 213 -16.70 -1.67 14.33
C ALA A 213 -17.39 -2.07 15.65
N VAL A 214 -18.66 -2.47 15.57
CA VAL A 214 -19.39 -2.99 16.74
C VAL A 214 -19.15 -4.50 16.83
N THR A 215 -18.14 -4.90 17.61
CA THR A 215 -17.77 -6.31 17.80
C THR A 215 -17.25 -6.58 19.20
N PRO A 216 -17.53 -7.76 19.81
CA PRO A 216 -16.90 -8.16 21.06
C PRO A 216 -15.43 -8.56 20.90
N ASP A 217 -14.95 -8.85 19.69
CA ASP A 217 -13.54 -9.18 19.44
C ASP A 217 -12.69 -7.90 19.41
N SER A 218 -11.91 -7.68 20.46
CA SER A 218 -11.02 -6.51 20.58
C SER A 218 -9.87 -6.51 19.58
N ARG A 219 -9.49 -7.67 19.00
CA ARG A 219 -8.46 -7.75 17.95
C ARG A 219 -8.98 -7.13 16.67
N LEU A 220 -10.17 -7.55 16.25
CA LEU A 220 -10.82 -7.05 15.03
C LEU A 220 -11.14 -5.56 15.16
N ARG A 221 -11.64 -5.12 16.32
CA ARG A 221 -11.92 -3.70 16.58
C ARG A 221 -10.66 -2.84 16.42
N ARG A 222 -9.56 -3.19 17.10
CA ARG A 222 -8.29 -2.45 17.03
C ARG A 222 -7.68 -2.44 15.64
N TRP A 223 -7.81 -3.55 14.91
CA TRP A 223 -7.35 -3.62 13.52
C TRP A 223 -8.14 -2.67 12.62
N ILE A 224 -9.46 -2.67 12.71
CA ILE A 224 -10.31 -1.77 11.91
C ILE A 224 -10.02 -0.31 12.25
N GLU A 225 -9.94 0.06 13.54
CA GLU A 225 -9.60 1.42 13.97
C GLU A 225 -8.27 1.87 13.37
N THR A 226 -7.20 1.07 13.53
CA THR A 226 -5.87 1.38 12.99
C THR A 226 -5.88 1.46 11.46
N ALA A 227 -6.60 0.55 10.80
CA ALA A 227 -6.70 0.52 9.35
C ALA A 227 -7.44 1.74 8.78
N LEU A 228 -8.53 2.18 9.40
CA LEU A 228 -9.28 3.37 8.96
C LEU A 228 -8.48 4.65 9.17
N ASP A 229 -7.68 4.74 10.24
CA ASP A 229 -6.74 5.84 10.47
C ASP A 229 -5.62 5.86 9.42
N ASP A 230 -5.03 4.70 9.11
CA ASP A 230 -4.01 4.58 8.08
C ASP A 230 -4.56 4.97 6.70
N LEU A 231 -5.75 4.48 6.33
CA LEU A 231 -6.44 4.86 5.10
C LEU A 231 -6.73 6.37 5.05
N ALA A 232 -7.15 6.98 6.16
CA ALA A 232 -7.38 8.43 6.24
C ALA A 232 -6.09 9.24 6.06
N ALA A 233 -4.95 8.70 6.47
CA ALA A 233 -3.65 9.31 6.30
C ALA A 233 -3.03 9.08 4.91
N LEU A 234 -3.45 8.03 4.20
CA LEU A 234 -3.03 7.70 2.82
C LEU A 234 -3.84 8.44 1.73
N ARG A 235 -4.85 9.24 2.08
CA ARG A 235 -5.66 9.98 1.10
C ARG A 235 -4.86 11.08 0.38
N MET A 236 -4.82 11.02 -0.94
CA MET A 236 -4.11 11.95 -1.82
C MET A 236 -4.99 12.41 -2.97
N THR A 237 -4.60 13.50 -3.62
CA THR A 237 -5.17 13.98 -4.88
C THR A 237 -4.04 14.14 -5.90
N THR A 238 -4.36 14.17 -7.18
CA THR A 238 -3.40 14.65 -8.18
C THR A 238 -3.48 16.17 -8.24
N VAL A 239 -2.39 16.84 -8.60
CA VAL A 239 -2.43 18.30 -8.80
C VAL A 239 -3.39 18.73 -9.92
N ARG A 240 -3.69 17.81 -10.86
CA ARG A 240 -4.64 18.05 -11.96
C ARG A 240 -6.10 17.91 -11.52
N THR A 241 -6.38 17.08 -10.52
CA THR A 241 -7.73 16.79 -10.01
C THR A 241 -7.78 16.96 -8.48
N PRO A 242 -7.61 18.19 -7.95
CA PRO A 242 -7.43 18.43 -6.52
C PRO A 242 -8.67 18.12 -5.65
N ASN A 243 -9.84 17.93 -6.27
CA ASN A 243 -11.08 17.59 -5.59
C ASN A 243 -11.41 16.08 -5.66
N GLU A 244 -10.53 15.28 -6.24
CA GLU A 244 -10.74 13.85 -6.41
C GLU A 244 -9.76 13.04 -5.55
N PRO A 245 -10.12 12.75 -4.28
CA PRO A 245 -9.26 11.96 -3.40
C PRO A 245 -9.25 10.48 -3.79
N PHE A 246 -8.04 9.92 -3.90
CA PHE A 246 -7.78 8.49 -3.97
C PHE A 246 -6.92 8.05 -2.78
N LEU A 247 -6.69 6.74 -2.66
CA LEU A 247 -5.78 6.16 -1.66
C LEU A 247 -4.43 5.85 -2.31
N ALA A 248 -3.35 6.43 -1.78
CA ALA A 248 -1.98 6.11 -2.19
C ALA A 248 -1.67 4.63 -1.93
N ALA A 249 -0.86 4.00 -2.78
CA ALA A 249 -0.55 2.58 -2.64
C ALA A 249 0.07 2.26 -1.27
N GLY A 250 1.21 2.87 -0.93
CA GLY A 250 1.74 2.78 0.44
C GLY A 250 3.11 3.39 0.66
N ALA A 251 3.41 3.62 1.94
CA ALA A 251 4.64 4.26 2.38
C ALA A 251 5.70 3.21 2.76
N PRO A 252 6.98 3.36 2.34
CA PRO A 252 7.53 4.55 1.70
C PRO A 252 7.62 4.50 0.17
N TRP A 253 7.61 3.30 -0.43
CA TRP A 253 8.09 3.11 -1.79
C TRP A 253 7.08 3.45 -2.88
N PHE A 254 5.80 3.26 -2.58
CA PHE A 254 4.70 3.34 -3.54
C PHE A 254 3.74 4.47 -3.15
N PHE A 255 4.29 5.58 -2.63
CA PHE A 255 3.51 6.64 -2.00
C PHE A 255 2.96 7.66 -3.01
N THR A 256 2.23 7.15 -4.00
CA THR A 256 1.64 7.89 -5.11
C THR A 256 0.40 7.15 -5.66
N LEU A 257 -0.18 7.62 -6.77
CA LEU A 257 -1.29 6.97 -7.47
C LEU A 257 -0.83 5.70 -8.19
N PHE A 258 -1.36 4.56 -7.75
CA PHE A 258 -1.26 3.26 -8.41
C PHE A 258 -2.67 2.79 -8.76
N GLY A 259 -2.94 2.49 -10.02
CA GLY A 259 -4.30 2.31 -10.53
C GLY A 259 -4.97 1.09 -9.91
N ARG A 260 -4.31 -0.06 -10.01
CA ARG A 260 -4.76 -1.31 -9.42
C ARG A 260 -4.92 -1.20 -7.90
N ASP A 261 -3.93 -0.68 -7.19
CA ASP A 261 -3.94 -0.56 -5.73
C ASP A 261 -5.09 0.32 -5.26
N SER A 262 -5.28 1.49 -5.89
CA SER A 262 -6.38 2.40 -5.56
C SER A 262 -7.74 1.76 -5.84
N ILE A 263 -7.88 1.00 -6.94
CA ILE A 263 -9.12 0.27 -7.25
C ILE A 263 -9.40 -0.78 -6.18
N TRP A 264 -8.43 -1.63 -5.84
CA TRP A 264 -8.63 -2.68 -4.84
C TRP A 264 -8.90 -2.12 -3.44
N ALA A 265 -8.16 -1.08 -3.03
CA ALA A 265 -8.40 -0.44 -1.75
C ALA A 265 -9.81 0.15 -1.67
N ALA A 266 -10.25 0.87 -2.72
CA ALA A 266 -11.60 1.41 -2.82
C ALA A 266 -12.68 0.32 -2.81
N ARG A 267 -12.45 -0.77 -3.55
CA ARG A 267 -13.35 -1.93 -3.62
C ARG A 267 -13.52 -2.62 -2.27
N LEU A 268 -12.41 -2.87 -1.57
CA LEU A 268 -12.41 -3.56 -0.26
C LEU A 268 -13.10 -2.74 0.85
N ILE A 269 -13.11 -1.41 0.75
CA ILE A 269 -13.77 -0.53 1.73
C ILE A 269 -15.13 0.03 1.26
N LEU A 270 -15.67 -0.46 0.13
CA LEU A 270 -16.88 0.11 -0.47
C LEU A 270 -18.10 0.11 0.47
N SER A 271 -18.15 -0.83 1.42
CA SER A 271 -19.18 -0.89 2.47
C SER A 271 -19.17 0.32 3.43
N THR A 272 -18.09 1.13 3.42
CA THR A 272 -17.98 2.37 4.20
C THR A 272 -18.57 3.59 3.51
N GLY A 273 -18.93 3.47 2.23
CA GLY A 273 -19.49 4.54 1.39
C GLY A 273 -18.87 4.56 -0.01
N THR A 274 -19.44 5.35 -0.91
CA THR A 274 -19.10 5.36 -2.34
C THR A 274 -18.15 6.48 -2.77
N GLU A 275 -17.80 7.44 -1.91
CA GLU A 275 -17.06 8.65 -2.30
C GLU A 275 -15.65 8.34 -2.81
N ILE A 276 -14.89 7.49 -2.11
CA ILE A 276 -13.53 7.10 -2.55
C ILE A 276 -13.58 6.27 -3.84
N ALA A 277 -14.55 5.37 -3.99
CA ALA A 277 -14.71 4.60 -5.22
C ALA A 277 -15.05 5.52 -6.40
N ALA A 278 -16.05 6.38 -6.24
CA ALA A 278 -16.47 7.35 -7.26
C ALA A 278 -15.31 8.27 -7.67
N SER A 279 -14.51 8.73 -6.71
CA SER A 279 -13.38 9.59 -6.96
C SER A 279 -12.21 8.87 -7.64
N THR A 280 -11.88 7.67 -7.19
CA THR A 280 -10.88 6.78 -7.82
C THR A 280 -11.25 6.48 -9.27
N LEU A 281 -12.52 6.19 -9.55
CA LEU A 281 -13.02 5.96 -10.90
C LEU A 281 -12.78 7.19 -11.79
N ARG A 282 -13.12 8.40 -11.33
CA ARG A 282 -12.96 9.65 -12.09
C ARG A 282 -11.50 10.03 -12.32
N VAL A 283 -10.64 9.93 -11.32
CA VAL A 283 -9.21 10.27 -11.49
C VAL A 283 -8.55 9.31 -12.49
N LEU A 284 -8.84 8.00 -12.41
CA LEU A 284 -8.30 7.02 -13.35
C LEU A 284 -8.89 7.18 -14.76
N ALA A 285 -10.18 7.47 -14.89
CA ALA A 285 -10.81 7.78 -16.17
C ALA A 285 -10.18 9.01 -16.85
N SER A 286 -9.77 10.02 -16.08
CA SER A 286 -9.09 11.21 -16.61
C SER A 286 -7.68 10.93 -17.17
N LEU A 287 -7.11 9.78 -16.82
CA LEU A 287 -5.80 9.30 -17.27
C LEU A 287 -5.91 8.06 -18.17
N GLN A 288 -7.12 7.67 -18.61
CA GLN A 288 -7.32 6.51 -19.47
C GLN A 288 -6.56 6.69 -20.79
N GLY A 289 -5.89 5.62 -21.24
CA GLY A 289 -5.09 5.63 -22.46
C GLY A 289 -5.93 5.96 -23.68
N THR A 290 -5.34 6.71 -24.61
CA THR A 290 -5.98 7.16 -25.86
C THR A 290 -5.13 6.85 -27.10
N SER A 291 -3.89 6.42 -26.90
CA SER A 291 -2.92 6.09 -27.95
C SER A 291 -2.29 4.72 -27.71
N ASP A 292 -1.79 4.07 -28.77
CA ASP A 292 -0.93 2.88 -28.67
C ASP A 292 0.53 3.32 -28.66
N VAL A 293 1.15 3.32 -27.49
CA VAL A 293 2.53 3.78 -27.26
C VAL A 293 3.29 2.75 -26.45
N ALA A 294 4.23 2.06 -27.10
CA ALA A 294 4.99 0.98 -26.49
C ALA A 294 5.80 1.44 -25.25
N ASP A 295 6.45 2.60 -25.32
CA ASP A 295 7.33 3.12 -24.26
C ASP A 295 6.60 3.33 -22.91
N THR A 296 5.32 3.73 -22.97
CA THR A 296 4.46 3.91 -21.80
C THR A 296 3.56 2.71 -21.53
N ALA A 297 3.61 1.69 -22.39
CA ALA A 297 2.65 0.58 -22.48
C ALA A 297 1.18 1.04 -22.61
N GLU A 298 0.96 2.26 -23.10
CA GLU A 298 -0.37 2.85 -23.30
C GLU A 298 -1.07 2.16 -24.47
N GLN A 299 -2.36 1.89 -24.29
CA GLN A 299 -3.28 1.48 -25.35
C GLN A 299 -4.62 2.20 -25.16
N PRO A 300 -5.38 2.44 -26.23
CA PRO A 300 -6.72 3.03 -26.13
C PRO A 300 -7.61 2.27 -25.15
N GLY A 301 -8.23 2.97 -24.21
CA GLY A 301 -9.13 2.40 -23.20
C GLY A 301 -8.43 1.82 -21.96
N LYS A 302 -7.11 1.65 -21.98
CA LYS A 302 -6.35 1.06 -20.87
C LYS A 302 -6.27 2.00 -19.66
N ILE A 303 -6.43 1.45 -18.45
CA ILE A 303 -6.22 2.19 -17.21
C ILE A 303 -4.74 2.11 -16.80
N MET A 304 -4.17 3.21 -16.33
CA MET A 304 -2.75 3.31 -15.98
C MET A 304 -2.35 2.42 -14.79
N HIS A 305 -1.06 2.08 -14.73
CA HIS A 305 -0.41 1.36 -13.63
C HIS A 305 0.00 2.31 -12.51
N GLU A 306 0.85 3.31 -12.80
CA GLU A 306 1.31 4.29 -11.81
C GLU A 306 1.59 5.68 -12.40
N LEU A 307 1.56 6.69 -11.53
CA LEU A 307 1.93 8.08 -11.82
C LEU A 307 3.05 8.55 -10.86
N ARG A 308 4.14 9.07 -11.43
CA ARG A 308 5.29 9.65 -10.72
C ARG A 308 5.70 10.99 -11.35
N PRO A 309 6.49 11.83 -10.64
CA PRO A 309 7.01 13.07 -11.21
C PRO A 309 8.09 12.83 -12.26
N ASP A 310 8.94 11.82 -12.06
CA ASP A 310 10.11 11.52 -12.88
C ASP A 310 10.14 10.03 -13.28
N ILE A 311 11.05 9.70 -14.20
CA ILE A 311 11.34 8.32 -14.60
C ILE A 311 11.79 7.53 -13.36
N LEU A 312 11.30 6.29 -13.25
CA LEU A 312 11.79 5.32 -12.28
C LEU A 312 12.85 4.45 -12.92
N GLU A 313 14.08 4.48 -12.41
CA GLU A 313 15.15 3.59 -12.84
C GLU A 313 15.60 2.70 -11.67
N ALA A 314 15.74 1.40 -11.93
CA ALA A 314 16.28 0.45 -10.97
C ALA A 314 17.58 -0.20 -11.48
N ALA A 315 18.37 -0.74 -10.55
CA ALA A 315 19.71 -1.28 -10.84
C ALA A 315 19.71 -2.53 -11.74
N ASP A 316 18.56 -3.20 -11.89
CA ASP A 316 18.37 -4.38 -12.72
C ASP A 316 17.98 -4.05 -14.18
N GLY A 317 17.94 -2.76 -14.54
CA GLY A 317 17.61 -2.29 -15.88
C GLY A 317 16.14 -1.95 -16.11
N LEU A 318 15.29 -2.08 -15.08
CA LEU A 318 13.91 -1.60 -15.12
C LEU A 318 13.90 -0.07 -15.24
N ALA A 319 13.18 0.45 -16.23
CA ALA A 319 12.97 1.86 -16.48
C ALA A 319 11.49 2.13 -16.82
N LEU A 320 10.78 2.83 -15.93
CA LEU A 320 9.36 3.16 -16.10
C LEU A 320 9.17 4.67 -16.32
N PRO A 321 8.38 5.08 -17.33
CA PRO A 321 8.07 6.49 -17.54
C PRO A 321 7.17 7.06 -16.42
N PRO A 322 7.11 8.40 -16.27
CA PRO A 322 6.35 9.05 -15.21
C PRO A 322 4.86 8.70 -15.21
N LEU A 323 4.27 8.41 -16.37
CA LEU A 323 2.93 7.84 -16.48
C LEU A 323 3.05 6.52 -17.24
N TYR A 324 2.85 5.42 -16.53
CA TYR A 324 3.07 4.07 -17.03
C TYR A 324 1.78 3.25 -17.00
N TYR A 325 1.56 2.43 -18.02
CA TYR A 325 0.35 1.62 -18.23
C TYR A 325 0.64 0.11 -18.23
N GLY A 326 1.79 -0.35 -17.72
CA GLY A 326 2.13 -1.78 -17.64
C GLY A 326 1.34 -2.54 -16.59
N THR A 327 0.02 -2.60 -16.74
CA THR A 327 -0.93 -3.38 -15.94
C THR A 327 -1.90 -4.07 -16.88
N VAL A 328 -2.14 -5.36 -16.66
CA VAL A 328 -3.11 -6.14 -17.45
C VAL A 328 -4.48 -6.23 -16.74
N ASP A 329 -4.51 -6.01 -15.43
CA ASP A 329 -5.67 -6.21 -14.57
C ASP A 329 -6.47 -4.92 -14.26
N ALA A 330 -5.83 -3.75 -14.23
CA ALA A 330 -6.48 -2.51 -13.79
C ALA A 330 -7.71 -2.12 -14.60
N THR A 331 -7.71 -2.34 -15.92
CA THR A 331 -8.84 -1.96 -16.79
C THR A 331 -10.11 -2.75 -16.47
N ALA A 332 -10.01 -4.07 -16.34
CA ALA A 332 -11.14 -4.91 -15.95
C ALA A 332 -11.60 -4.61 -14.52
N LEU A 333 -10.66 -4.41 -13.60
CA LEU A 333 -10.96 -4.03 -12.22
C LEU A 333 -11.66 -2.68 -12.12
N TRP A 334 -11.35 -1.71 -13.00
CA TRP A 334 -12.03 -0.42 -13.05
C TRP A 334 -13.50 -0.57 -13.44
N VAL A 335 -13.81 -1.41 -14.43
CA VAL A 335 -15.19 -1.71 -14.84
C VAL A 335 -15.96 -2.37 -13.70
N ILE A 336 -15.33 -3.32 -13.00
CA ILE A 336 -15.92 -4.00 -11.84
C ILE A 336 -16.24 -2.99 -10.73
N LEU A 337 -15.29 -2.12 -10.38
CA LEU A 337 -15.50 -1.08 -9.36
C LEU A 337 -16.62 -0.12 -9.75
N LEU A 338 -16.74 0.27 -11.02
CA LEU A 338 -17.82 1.14 -11.49
C LEU A 338 -19.20 0.51 -11.25
N SER A 339 -19.35 -0.78 -11.60
CA SER A 339 -20.60 -1.51 -11.39
C SER A 339 -20.90 -1.70 -9.91
N GLU A 340 -19.92 -2.12 -9.11
CA GLU A 340 -20.11 -2.30 -7.67
C GLU A 340 -20.42 -0.97 -6.96
N ALA A 341 -19.78 0.13 -7.35
CA ALA A 341 -20.08 1.46 -6.81
C ALA A 341 -21.49 1.92 -7.17
N TRP A 342 -21.95 1.67 -8.41
CA TRP A 342 -23.33 1.93 -8.82
C TRP A 342 -24.32 1.11 -7.99
N GLN A 343 -24.08 -0.19 -7.83
CA GLN A 343 -24.92 -1.07 -6.99
C GLN A 343 -24.92 -0.64 -5.52
N ALA A 344 -23.81 -0.09 -5.02
CA ALA A 344 -23.67 0.48 -3.68
C ALA A 344 -24.31 1.88 -3.53
N GLY A 345 -24.92 2.43 -4.59
CA GLY A 345 -25.67 3.69 -4.55
C GLY A 345 -24.91 4.92 -5.01
N MET A 346 -23.83 4.78 -5.79
CA MET A 346 -23.21 5.91 -6.49
C MET A 346 -24.26 6.58 -7.40
N PRO A 347 -24.41 7.92 -7.37
CA PRO A 347 -25.43 8.62 -8.15
C PRO A 347 -25.35 8.33 -9.65
N GLU A 348 -26.49 8.03 -10.27
CA GLU A 348 -26.57 7.63 -11.68
C GLU A 348 -26.02 8.68 -12.65
N ASP A 349 -26.11 9.97 -12.33
CA ASP A 349 -25.54 11.05 -13.14
C ASP A 349 -24.01 10.99 -13.18
N GLN A 350 -23.38 10.59 -12.07
CA GLN A 350 -21.93 10.37 -12.01
C GLN A 350 -21.52 9.10 -12.78
N VAL A 351 -22.31 8.02 -12.68
CA VAL A 351 -22.07 6.79 -13.45
C VAL A 351 -22.24 7.06 -14.94
N ARG A 352 -23.30 7.79 -15.33
CA ARG A 352 -23.57 8.19 -16.72
C ARG A 352 -22.43 8.98 -17.34
N ALA A 353 -21.78 9.85 -16.55
CA ALA A 353 -20.62 10.62 -17.02
C ALA A 353 -19.40 9.76 -17.36
N LEU A 354 -19.32 8.53 -16.81
CA LEU A 354 -18.23 7.59 -17.03
C LEU A 354 -18.52 6.53 -18.11
N LEU A 355 -19.71 6.56 -18.74
CA LEU A 355 -20.06 5.60 -19.80
C LEU A 355 -19.09 5.60 -21.00
N PRO A 356 -18.59 6.75 -21.50
CA PRO A 356 -17.59 6.73 -22.57
C PRO A 356 -16.30 6.01 -22.17
N ASN A 357 -15.88 6.16 -20.91
CA ASN A 357 -14.72 5.46 -20.37
C ASN A 357 -14.98 3.96 -20.18
N LEU A 358 -16.20 3.58 -19.77
CA LEU A 358 -16.63 2.18 -19.71
C LEU A 358 -16.58 1.52 -21.08
N GLU A 359 -17.15 2.16 -22.11
CA GLU A 359 -17.13 1.63 -23.48
C GLU A 359 -15.69 1.46 -23.99
N ALA A 360 -14.81 2.44 -23.74
CA ALA A 360 -13.39 2.34 -24.10
C ALA A 360 -12.66 1.24 -23.32
N ALA A 361 -12.94 1.08 -22.03
CA ALA A 361 -12.34 0.04 -21.20
C ALA A 361 -12.77 -1.37 -21.64
N LEU A 362 -14.06 -1.54 -21.96
CA LEU A 362 -14.58 -2.78 -22.51
C LEU A 362 -13.95 -3.07 -23.89
N GLN A 363 -13.88 -2.06 -24.77
CA GLN A 363 -13.18 -2.20 -26.05
C GLN A 363 -11.71 -2.62 -25.88
N TRP A 364 -11.00 -2.10 -24.88
CA TRP A 364 -9.63 -2.54 -24.58
C TRP A 364 -9.56 -4.03 -24.22
N ILE A 365 -10.51 -4.53 -23.43
CA ILE A 365 -10.58 -5.95 -23.04
C ILE A 365 -10.71 -6.83 -24.27
N ASP A 366 -11.57 -6.48 -25.23
CA ASP A 366 -11.80 -7.30 -26.43
C ASP A 366 -10.70 -7.14 -27.49
N GLU A 367 -10.23 -5.91 -27.76
CA GLU A 367 -9.38 -5.63 -28.92
C GLU A 367 -7.87 -5.58 -28.61
N TYR A 368 -7.47 -5.19 -27.41
CA TYR A 368 -6.07 -4.86 -27.10
C TYR A 368 -5.42 -5.77 -26.06
N SER A 369 -6.24 -6.46 -25.25
CA SER A 369 -5.73 -7.36 -24.21
C SER A 369 -5.33 -8.74 -24.75
N ASP A 370 -5.86 -9.14 -25.91
CA ASP A 370 -5.54 -10.40 -26.59
C ASP A 370 -4.49 -10.18 -27.69
N ALA A 371 -3.22 -10.30 -27.33
CA ALA A 371 -2.11 -9.93 -28.20
C ALA A 371 -1.90 -10.90 -29.37
N ASP A 372 -2.33 -12.16 -29.26
CA ASP A 372 -2.12 -13.21 -30.27
C ASP A 372 -3.40 -13.82 -30.85
N GLY A 373 -4.57 -13.37 -30.39
CA GLY A 373 -5.88 -13.69 -30.96
C GLY A 373 -6.45 -15.03 -30.49
N ASP A 374 -5.97 -15.58 -29.38
CA ASP A 374 -6.44 -16.85 -28.83
C ASP A 374 -7.65 -16.72 -27.88
N GLY A 375 -8.03 -15.48 -27.59
CA GLY A 375 -9.18 -15.13 -26.77
C GLY A 375 -8.92 -15.04 -25.28
N PHE A 376 -7.65 -14.97 -24.85
CA PHE A 376 -7.26 -14.66 -23.48
C PHE A 376 -6.61 -13.29 -23.36
N ALA A 377 -6.83 -12.62 -22.22
CA ALA A 377 -6.12 -11.39 -21.90
C ALA A 377 -4.70 -11.71 -21.45
N GLU A 378 -3.70 -11.10 -22.10
CA GLU A 378 -2.28 -11.37 -21.90
C GLU A 378 -1.46 -10.10 -21.74
N TYR A 379 -0.23 -10.26 -21.28
CA TYR A 379 0.75 -9.18 -21.28
C TYR A 379 2.10 -9.63 -21.81
N ILE A 380 2.82 -8.65 -22.35
CA ILE A 380 4.23 -8.73 -22.69
C ILE A 380 4.83 -7.32 -22.62
N ASP A 381 6.02 -7.20 -22.07
CA ASP A 381 6.79 -5.96 -22.21
C ASP A 381 7.40 -5.88 -23.61
N ARG A 382 6.90 -4.94 -24.43
CA ARG A 382 7.37 -4.71 -25.80
C ARG A 382 8.70 -3.96 -25.86
N THR A 383 9.13 -3.35 -24.76
CA THR A 383 10.30 -2.48 -24.69
C THR A 383 11.56 -3.22 -24.23
N GLY A 384 11.40 -4.25 -23.42
CA GLY A 384 12.48 -5.01 -22.78
C GLY A 384 13.06 -4.34 -21.52
N HIS A 385 12.53 -3.18 -21.11
CA HIS A 385 12.95 -2.46 -19.92
C HIS A 385 11.77 -2.08 -19.00
N GLY A 386 10.54 -2.46 -19.34
CA GLY A 386 9.36 -2.28 -18.52
C GLY A 386 9.14 -3.42 -17.52
N LEU A 387 7.96 -3.50 -16.92
CA LEU A 387 7.61 -4.61 -16.05
C LEU A 387 7.47 -5.91 -16.85
N ALA A 388 8.27 -6.92 -16.48
CA ALA A 388 8.20 -8.26 -17.07
C ALA A 388 6.85 -8.94 -16.76
N ASN A 389 6.33 -8.76 -15.55
CA ASN A 389 5.01 -9.24 -15.13
C ASN A 389 4.08 -8.05 -14.87
N GLN A 390 2.88 -8.04 -15.46
CA GLN A 390 1.95 -6.90 -15.41
C GLN A 390 0.65 -7.19 -14.63
N GLY A 391 0.55 -8.37 -14.00
CA GLY A 391 -0.51 -8.65 -13.01
C GLY A 391 -0.15 -8.11 -11.63
N TRP A 392 -0.96 -8.43 -10.62
CA TRP A 392 -0.69 -8.00 -9.24
C TRP A 392 0.61 -8.57 -8.66
N LYS A 393 1.04 -9.75 -9.14
CA LYS A 393 2.36 -10.32 -8.86
C LYS A 393 3.39 -9.83 -9.89
N ASP A 394 3.78 -8.58 -9.78
CA ASP A 394 4.59 -7.87 -10.79
C ASP A 394 6.12 -8.05 -10.67
N SER A 395 6.61 -8.82 -9.69
CA SER A 395 8.05 -9.14 -9.64
C SER A 395 8.45 -10.02 -10.83
N GLY A 396 9.62 -9.79 -11.43
CA GLY A 396 10.05 -10.48 -12.64
C GLY A 396 10.18 -12.01 -12.53
N ASP A 397 10.14 -12.55 -11.31
CA ASP A 397 10.27 -13.96 -11.01
C ASP A 397 8.97 -14.62 -10.52
N SER A 398 7.83 -13.93 -10.60
CA SER A 398 6.60 -14.36 -9.92
C SER A 398 5.87 -15.54 -10.57
N ILE A 399 5.97 -15.69 -11.91
CA ILE A 399 5.24 -16.71 -12.67
C ILE A 399 6.17 -17.88 -12.96
N ARG A 400 6.00 -18.95 -12.18
CA ARG A 400 6.88 -20.12 -12.19
C ARG A 400 6.11 -21.42 -12.38
N TRP A 401 6.77 -22.39 -12.99
CA TRP A 401 6.34 -23.79 -13.00
C TRP A 401 6.50 -24.42 -11.61
N HIS A 402 5.87 -25.56 -11.38
CA HIS A 402 6.04 -26.36 -10.16
C HIS A 402 7.53 -26.66 -9.87
N ASP A 403 8.33 -26.90 -10.91
CA ASP A 403 9.77 -27.17 -10.83
C ASP A 403 10.64 -25.91 -10.63
N GLY A 404 10.04 -24.73 -10.56
CA GLY A 404 10.69 -23.46 -10.28
C GLY A 404 11.27 -22.73 -11.50
N ARG A 405 11.16 -23.29 -12.72
CA ARG A 405 11.47 -22.56 -13.96
C ARG A 405 10.53 -21.36 -14.11
N LEU A 406 10.99 -20.30 -14.77
CA LEU A 406 10.13 -19.17 -15.14
C LEU A 406 9.28 -19.52 -16.37
N ALA A 407 8.07 -18.99 -16.45
CA ALA A 407 7.26 -19.05 -17.66
C ALA A 407 7.74 -17.98 -18.67
N ASP A 408 7.71 -18.32 -19.96
CA ASP A 408 8.03 -17.40 -21.03
C ASP A 408 6.77 -16.65 -21.49
N GLY A 409 6.90 -15.34 -21.73
CA GLY A 409 5.78 -14.49 -22.19
C GLY A 409 5.52 -14.55 -23.70
N PRO A 410 4.34 -14.16 -24.19
CA PRO A 410 3.25 -13.53 -23.43
C PRO A 410 2.59 -14.47 -22.42
N ILE A 411 2.09 -13.89 -21.32
CA ILE A 411 1.50 -14.66 -20.20
C ILE A 411 0.02 -14.32 -20.07
N ALA A 412 -0.84 -15.34 -20.06
CA ALA A 412 -2.26 -15.23 -19.71
C ALA A 412 -2.50 -15.67 -18.27
N LEU A 413 -2.74 -14.72 -17.35
CA LEU A 413 -2.96 -15.02 -15.92
C LEU A 413 -4.40 -15.46 -15.64
N CYS A 414 -4.60 -16.40 -14.73
CA CYS A 414 -5.93 -16.93 -14.44
C CYS A 414 -6.86 -15.90 -13.80
N GLU A 415 -6.38 -15.13 -12.82
CA GLU A 415 -7.20 -14.11 -12.15
C GLU A 415 -7.64 -13.01 -13.11
N VAL A 416 -6.79 -12.68 -14.09
CA VAL A 416 -7.10 -11.67 -15.12
C VAL A 416 -8.26 -12.13 -16.00
N GLN A 417 -8.32 -13.41 -16.34
CA GLN A 417 -9.48 -13.96 -17.07
C GLN A 417 -10.75 -13.87 -16.22
N GLY A 418 -10.64 -14.17 -14.92
CA GLY A 418 -11.74 -13.98 -13.96
C GLY A 418 -12.24 -12.54 -13.91
N TYR A 419 -11.33 -11.56 -13.88
CA TYR A 419 -11.70 -10.14 -13.92
C TYR A 419 -12.30 -9.74 -15.25
N ALA A 420 -11.73 -10.19 -16.38
CA ALA A 420 -12.26 -9.88 -17.70
C ALA A 420 -13.69 -10.43 -17.88
N TYR A 421 -13.94 -11.66 -17.42
CA TYR A 421 -15.28 -12.23 -17.37
C TYR A 421 -16.23 -11.39 -16.51
N GLN A 422 -15.83 -11.06 -15.28
CA GLN A 422 -16.67 -10.28 -14.37
C GLN A 422 -16.95 -8.88 -14.94
N ALA A 423 -15.94 -8.23 -15.53
CA ALA A 423 -16.05 -6.93 -16.17
C ALA A 423 -17.00 -6.96 -17.38
N ALA A 424 -16.96 -7.99 -18.22
CA ALA A 424 -17.87 -8.14 -19.34
C ALA A 424 -19.34 -8.27 -18.89
N ILE A 425 -19.61 -9.10 -17.87
CA ILE A 425 -20.95 -9.23 -17.29
C ILE A 425 -21.42 -7.91 -16.66
N ALA A 426 -20.58 -7.30 -15.82
CA ALA A 426 -20.89 -6.06 -15.13
C ALA A 426 -21.07 -4.87 -16.10
N GLY A 427 -20.23 -4.80 -17.14
CA GLY A 427 -20.32 -3.82 -18.21
C GLY A 427 -21.61 -3.98 -19.02
N ALA A 428 -22.00 -5.21 -19.36
CA ALA A 428 -23.27 -5.48 -20.03
C ALA A 428 -24.48 -4.98 -19.24
N GLU A 429 -24.49 -5.19 -17.92
CA GLU A 429 -25.55 -4.70 -17.03
C GLU A 429 -25.63 -3.18 -16.99
N LEU A 430 -24.48 -2.50 -16.88
CA LEU A 430 -24.41 -1.04 -16.93
C LEU A 430 -24.90 -0.50 -18.28
N LEU A 431 -24.43 -1.07 -19.40
CA LEU A 431 -24.86 -0.66 -20.73
C LEU A 431 -26.38 -0.75 -20.88
N ASP A 432 -26.97 -1.91 -20.53
CA ASP A 432 -28.42 -2.11 -20.62
C ASP A 432 -29.20 -1.12 -19.75
N HIS A 433 -28.73 -0.88 -18.52
CA HIS A 433 -29.38 0.06 -17.59
C HIS A 433 -29.40 1.50 -18.16
N PHE A 434 -28.33 1.90 -18.84
CA PHE A 434 -28.20 3.23 -19.42
C PHE A 434 -28.69 3.33 -20.89
N GLY A 435 -29.20 2.24 -21.46
CA GLY A 435 -29.89 2.21 -22.75
C GLY A 435 -29.01 1.84 -23.96
N THR A 436 -27.81 1.30 -23.73
CA THR A 436 -26.94 0.70 -24.75
C THR A 436 -27.06 -0.82 -24.68
N ASP A 437 -27.04 -1.53 -25.82
CA ASP A 437 -27.17 -2.99 -25.84
C ASP A 437 -25.90 -3.68 -25.29
N GLY A 438 -26.02 -4.37 -24.16
CA GLY A 438 -24.95 -5.15 -23.53
C GLY A 438 -24.93 -6.63 -23.93
N SER A 439 -25.82 -7.12 -24.79
CA SER A 439 -25.95 -8.55 -25.09
C SER A 439 -24.67 -9.19 -25.65
N GLY A 440 -23.95 -8.51 -26.54
CA GLY A 440 -22.69 -9.01 -27.10
C GLY A 440 -21.62 -9.30 -26.06
N TRP A 441 -21.56 -8.52 -24.97
CA TRP A 441 -20.63 -8.77 -23.86
C TRP A 441 -20.96 -10.01 -23.06
N ARG A 442 -22.24 -10.40 -22.97
CA ARG A 442 -22.65 -11.64 -22.31
C ARG A 442 -22.29 -12.87 -23.14
N ASP A 443 -22.43 -12.77 -24.46
CA ASP A 443 -21.98 -13.82 -25.38
C ASP A 443 -20.46 -13.98 -25.32
N TRP A 444 -19.71 -12.87 -25.37
CA TRP A 444 -18.26 -12.84 -25.18
C TRP A 444 -17.82 -13.48 -23.86
N ALA A 445 -18.49 -13.12 -22.75
CA ALA A 445 -18.20 -13.68 -21.43
C ALA A 445 -18.48 -15.19 -21.37
N ALA A 446 -19.56 -15.66 -22.00
CA ALA A 446 -19.87 -17.09 -22.06
C ALA A 446 -18.80 -17.88 -22.84
N GLU A 447 -18.29 -17.32 -23.94
CA GLU A 447 -17.18 -17.91 -24.69
C GLU A 447 -15.89 -17.94 -23.88
N LEU A 448 -15.51 -16.84 -23.22
CA LEU A 448 -14.33 -16.80 -22.34
C LEU A 448 -14.44 -17.84 -21.21
N LYS A 449 -15.61 -17.97 -20.58
CA LYS A 449 -15.84 -18.95 -19.51
C LYS A 449 -15.62 -20.38 -20.00
N GLN A 450 -16.10 -20.71 -21.20
CA GLN A 450 -15.89 -22.04 -21.78
C GLN A 450 -14.41 -22.27 -22.13
N ARG A 451 -13.75 -21.30 -22.80
CA ARG A 451 -12.31 -21.37 -23.13
C ARG A 451 -11.46 -21.55 -21.87
N PHE A 452 -11.72 -20.78 -20.82
CA PHE A 452 -11.00 -20.86 -19.55
C PHE A 452 -11.12 -22.26 -18.92
N ALA A 453 -12.33 -22.82 -18.90
CA ALA A 453 -12.57 -24.16 -18.35
C ALA A 453 -11.77 -25.24 -19.09
N ASP A 454 -11.61 -25.12 -20.41
CA ASP A 454 -10.88 -26.08 -21.25
C ASP A 454 -9.35 -25.89 -21.15
N ALA A 455 -8.88 -24.65 -21.05
CA ALA A 455 -7.46 -24.31 -21.16
C ALA A 455 -6.72 -24.29 -19.81
N PHE A 456 -7.34 -23.85 -18.72
CA PHE A 456 -6.64 -23.61 -17.46
C PHE A 456 -6.70 -24.78 -16.47
N TRP A 457 -7.65 -25.69 -16.58
CA TRP A 457 -7.87 -26.70 -15.54
C TRP A 457 -6.78 -27.78 -15.53
N ILE A 458 -6.20 -28.04 -14.34
CA ILE A 458 -5.21 -29.08 -14.08
C ILE A 458 -5.86 -30.16 -13.20
N ASP A 459 -5.81 -31.40 -13.67
CA ASP A 459 -6.20 -32.57 -12.87
C ASP A 459 -5.09 -32.90 -11.86
N ASP A 460 -5.47 -33.07 -10.60
CA ASP A 460 -4.54 -33.29 -9.50
C ASP A 460 -5.08 -34.31 -8.51
N PRO A 461 -4.25 -35.23 -7.97
CA PRO A 461 -4.70 -36.24 -7.01
C PRO A 461 -5.33 -35.67 -5.73
N ALA A 462 -4.95 -34.47 -5.29
CA ALA A 462 -5.54 -33.79 -4.14
C ALA A 462 -6.80 -32.97 -4.51
N GLY A 463 -7.21 -33.00 -5.78
CA GLY A 463 -8.37 -32.32 -6.35
C GLY A 463 -7.96 -31.24 -7.35
N GLY A 464 -8.56 -31.22 -8.54
CA GLY A 464 -8.16 -30.30 -9.61
C GLY A 464 -8.22 -28.82 -9.23
N TYR A 465 -7.43 -28.02 -9.94
CA TYR A 465 -7.25 -26.58 -9.71
C TYR A 465 -6.89 -25.87 -11.03
N PRO A 466 -7.10 -24.55 -11.14
CA PRO A 466 -6.68 -23.80 -12.32
C PRO A 466 -5.16 -23.55 -12.28
N ALA A 467 -4.50 -23.67 -13.42
CA ALA A 467 -3.15 -23.17 -13.65
C ALA A 467 -3.04 -21.69 -13.24
N ILE A 468 -1.90 -21.24 -12.73
CA ILE A 468 -1.71 -19.80 -12.47
C ILE A 468 -1.74 -19.01 -13.78
N ALA A 469 -1.23 -19.60 -14.87
CA ALA A 469 -1.15 -18.95 -16.16
C ALA A 469 -1.09 -19.94 -17.32
N LEU A 470 -1.26 -19.42 -18.54
CA LEU A 470 -0.71 -20.02 -19.76
C LEU A 470 0.56 -19.26 -20.16
N ASP A 471 1.58 -20.00 -20.60
CA ASP A 471 2.83 -19.42 -21.15
C ASP A 471 2.71 -19.09 -22.65
N ALA A 472 3.80 -18.62 -23.25
CA ALA A 472 3.91 -18.30 -24.67
C ALA A 472 3.50 -19.44 -25.62
N ASP A 473 3.68 -20.70 -25.19
CA ASP A 473 3.30 -21.90 -25.96
C ASP A 473 1.89 -22.40 -25.59
N LYS A 474 1.13 -21.60 -24.83
CA LYS A 474 -0.21 -21.89 -24.27
C LYS A 474 -0.24 -23.14 -23.40
N ARG A 475 0.87 -23.43 -22.72
CA ARG A 475 0.97 -24.52 -21.76
C ARG A 475 0.61 -24.02 -20.36
N ARG A 476 -0.07 -24.88 -19.61
CA ARG A 476 -0.50 -24.62 -18.23
C ARG A 476 0.69 -24.52 -17.29
N VAL A 477 0.95 -23.33 -16.77
CA VAL A 477 1.93 -23.11 -15.71
C VAL A 477 1.35 -23.66 -14.40
N ASP A 478 1.96 -24.73 -13.90
CA ASP A 478 1.35 -25.68 -12.96
C ASP A 478 1.68 -25.45 -11.48
N SER A 479 2.36 -24.35 -11.12
CA SER A 479 2.54 -24.02 -9.69
C SER A 479 1.22 -23.76 -8.97
N VAL A 480 1.13 -24.14 -7.70
CA VAL A 480 -0.05 -23.91 -6.86
C VAL A 480 0.12 -22.58 -6.13
N THR A 481 -0.74 -21.61 -6.44
CA THR A 481 -0.61 -20.24 -5.93
C THR A 481 -1.93 -19.68 -5.42
N SER A 482 -1.86 -18.56 -4.70
CA SER A 482 -3.04 -17.86 -4.18
C SER A 482 -3.95 -17.26 -5.27
N ASN A 483 -3.46 -17.05 -6.51
CA ASN A 483 -4.20 -16.44 -7.61
C ASN A 483 -5.57 -17.09 -7.87
N MET A 484 -5.69 -18.40 -7.67
CA MET A 484 -6.98 -19.11 -7.80
C MET A 484 -8.08 -18.57 -6.87
N GLY A 485 -7.70 -17.96 -5.74
CA GLY A 485 -8.64 -17.32 -4.81
C GLY A 485 -9.31 -16.07 -5.39
N HIS A 486 -8.69 -15.42 -6.38
CA HIS A 486 -9.25 -14.26 -7.07
C HIS A 486 -10.32 -14.65 -8.11
N LEU A 487 -10.47 -15.95 -8.44
CA LEU A 487 -11.51 -16.45 -9.33
C LEU A 487 -12.86 -16.61 -8.60
N LEU A 488 -12.83 -16.76 -7.27
CA LEU A 488 -14.03 -16.95 -6.45
C LEU A 488 -14.91 -15.70 -6.49
N GLY A 489 -16.22 -15.87 -6.67
CA GLY A 489 -17.19 -14.78 -6.76
C GLY A 489 -17.23 -14.05 -8.11
N THR A 490 -16.31 -14.34 -9.03
CA THR A 490 -16.33 -13.74 -10.39
C THR A 490 -17.40 -14.35 -11.28
N GLY A 491 -17.79 -15.60 -11.01
CA GLY A 491 -18.70 -16.40 -11.83
C GLY A 491 -18.03 -17.16 -12.99
N ILE A 492 -16.71 -17.07 -13.18
CA ILE A 492 -16.01 -17.79 -14.27
C ILE A 492 -15.90 -19.30 -14.02
N LEU A 493 -15.96 -19.74 -12.76
CA LEU A 493 -15.78 -21.14 -12.37
C LEU A 493 -16.97 -22.03 -12.79
N GLN A 494 -16.70 -23.31 -13.01
CA GLN A 494 -17.70 -24.37 -13.20
C GLN A 494 -18.24 -24.87 -11.84
N PRO A 495 -19.45 -25.45 -11.80
CA PRO A 495 -20.01 -26.02 -10.57
C PRO A 495 -19.04 -27.01 -9.89
N GLY A 496 -18.84 -26.87 -8.57
CA GLY A 496 -17.95 -27.74 -7.79
C GLY A 496 -16.48 -27.30 -7.74
N GLN A 497 -16.05 -26.39 -8.63
CA GLN A 497 -14.66 -25.93 -8.67
C GLN A 497 -14.34 -24.96 -7.52
N ALA A 498 -15.31 -24.14 -7.09
CA ALA A 498 -15.13 -23.22 -5.96
C ALA A 498 -14.78 -23.99 -4.67
N GLU A 499 -15.43 -25.13 -4.42
CA GLU A 499 -15.17 -25.97 -3.25
C GLU A 499 -13.78 -26.64 -3.31
N LEU A 500 -13.31 -26.99 -4.52
CA LEU A 500 -11.95 -27.53 -4.72
C LEU A 500 -10.89 -26.46 -4.41
N ILE A 501 -11.08 -25.25 -4.94
CA ILE A 501 -10.22 -24.10 -4.68
C ILE A 501 -10.21 -23.77 -3.18
N ALA A 502 -11.38 -23.66 -2.55
CA ALA A 502 -11.49 -23.34 -1.13
C ALA A 502 -10.73 -24.30 -0.23
N ARG A 503 -10.84 -25.62 -0.47
CA ARG A 503 -10.06 -26.64 0.26
C ARG A 503 -8.55 -26.45 0.10
N ARG A 504 -8.10 -26.07 -1.10
CA ARG A 504 -6.69 -25.85 -1.40
C ARG A 504 -6.16 -24.58 -0.72
N LEU A 505 -6.90 -23.48 -0.76
CA LEU A 505 -6.55 -22.22 -0.10
C LEU A 505 -6.34 -22.39 1.40
N VAL A 506 -7.18 -23.18 2.08
CA VAL A 506 -7.05 -23.40 3.54
C VAL A 506 -6.09 -24.55 3.92
N SER A 507 -5.49 -25.22 2.93
CA SER A 507 -4.47 -26.26 3.17
C SER A 507 -3.24 -25.69 3.88
N THR A 508 -2.47 -26.53 4.57
CA THR A 508 -1.22 -26.10 5.22
C THR A 508 -0.14 -25.63 4.26
N GLU A 509 -0.28 -25.97 2.97
CA GLU A 509 0.63 -25.54 1.91
C GLU A 509 0.45 -24.06 1.57
N LEU A 510 -0.79 -23.57 1.47
CA LEU A 510 -1.07 -22.16 1.19
C LEU A 510 -1.36 -21.35 2.44
N ASN A 511 -2.12 -21.88 3.40
CA ASN A 511 -2.40 -21.16 4.65
C ASN A 511 -1.25 -21.30 5.65
N SER A 512 -0.54 -20.19 5.87
CA SER A 512 0.54 -20.12 6.88
C SER A 512 0.05 -20.15 8.32
N GLY A 513 -1.24 -19.89 8.54
CA GLY A 513 -1.78 -19.52 9.85
C GLY A 513 -1.66 -18.03 10.15
N TYR A 514 -0.99 -17.25 9.30
CA TYR A 514 -0.96 -15.78 9.29
C TYR A 514 -1.60 -15.19 8.01
N GLY A 515 -2.23 -16.01 7.18
CA GLY A 515 -2.81 -15.65 5.87
C GLY A 515 -2.33 -16.58 4.75
N LEU A 516 -2.76 -16.30 3.52
CA LEU A 516 -2.40 -17.06 2.32
C LEU A 516 -0.98 -16.73 1.86
N ARG A 517 -0.15 -17.75 1.71
CA ARG A 517 1.10 -17.68 0.97
C ARG A 517 0.78 -17.50 -0.50
N THR A 518 1.61 -16.70 -1.14
CA THR A 518 1.54 -16.47 -2.59
C THR A 518 1.84 -17.72 -3.41
N MET A 519 2.57 -18.69 -2.86
CA MET A 519 2.92 -19.96 -3.51
C MET A 519 2.90 -21.11 -2.49
N SER A 520 2.52 -22.31 -2.94
CA SER A 520 2.53 -23.52 -2.13
C SER A 520 3.94 -23.84 -1.65
N THR A 521 4.05 -24.29 -0.40
CA THR A 521 5.30 -24.81 0.16
C THR A 521 5.83 -26.06 -0.57
N ALA A 522 5.02 -26.69 -1.43
CA ALA A 522 5.41 -27.85 -2.22
C ALA A 522 6.08 -27.50 -3.55
N ASP A 523 5.94 -26.26 -4.03
CA ASP A 523 6.56 -25.79 -5.27
C ASP A 523 8.04 -25.45 -5.06
N ALA A 524 8.90 -25.78 -6.03
CA ALA A 524 10.34 -25.56 -5.92
C ALA A 524 10.72 -24.06 -5.90
N GLY A 525 9.84 -23.18 -6.38
CA GLY A 525 10.00 -21.73 -6.32
C GLY A 525 9.72 -21.12 -4.93
N TYR A 526 9.19 -21.91 -3.99
CA TYR A 526 8.77 -21.38 -2.69
C TYR A 526 9.94 -20.88 -1.84
N TRP A 527 9.83 -19.64 -1.39
CA TRP A 527 10.68 -19.09 -0.34
C TRP A 527 9.85 -18.15 0.54
N PRO A 528 9.79 -18.33 1.88
CA PRO A 528 8.90 -17.59 2.76
C PRO A 528 9.08 -16.07 2.72
N LEU A 529 10.29 -15.58 2.40
CA LEU A 529 10.56 -14.14 2.25
C LEU A 529 10.59 -13.67 0.78
N SER A 530 10.24 -14.53 -0.18
CA SER A 530 10.12 -14.12 -1.58
C SER A 530 8.90 -13.23 -1.75
N TYR A 531 9.07 -12.14 -2.50
CA TYR A 531 8.06 -11.10 -2.66
C TYR A 531 6.73 -11.66 -3.19
N HIS A 532 6.73 -12.45 -4.27
CA HIS A 532 5.53 -13.08 -4.83
C HIS A 532 5.57 -14.62 -4.92
N CYS A 533 6.63 -15.27 -4.40
CA CYS A 533 6.78 -16.74 -4.42
C CYS A 533 6.88 -17.34 -3.00
N GLY A 534 6.15 -16.81 -2.02
CA GLY A 534 6.01 -17.48 -0.73
C GLY A 534 5.58 -16.59 0.43
N SER A 535 5.78 -15.27 0.35
CA SER A 535 5.25 -14.33 1.34
C SER A 535 3.72 -14.35 1.42
N VAL A 536 3.17 -13.73 2.46
CA VAL A 536 1.74 -13.52 2.68
C VAL A 536 1.40 -12.06 2.47
N TRP A 537 0.40 -11.80 1.64
CA TRP A 537 -0.15 -10.47 1.40
C TRP A 537 -1.56 -10.37 1.99
N ALA A 538 -1.80 -9.32 2.79
CA ALA A 538 -3.09 -9.16 3.46
C ALA A 538 -4.23 -8.92 2.46
N HIS A 539 -3.97 -8.17 1.38
CA HIS A 539 -4.97 -7.89 0.35
C HIS A 539 -5.34 -9.15 -0.45
N ASP A 540 -4.37 -9.96 -0.88
CA ASP A 540 -4.57 -11.24 -1.58
C ASP A 540 -5.46 -12.18 -0.75
N THR A 541 -5.12 -12.32 0.54
CA THR A 541 -5.94 -13.08 1.48
C THR A 541 -7.36 -12.51 1.62
N ALA A 542 -7.51 -11.18 1.66
CA ALA A 542 -8.81 -10.52 1.75
C ALA A 542 -9.68 -10.72 0.49
N ILE A 543 -9.07 -10.73 -0.70
CA ILE A 543 -9.77 -11.00 -1.96
C ILE A 543 -10.33 -12.43 -1.94
N ALA A 544 -9.49 -13.41 -1.58
CA ALA A 544 -9.93 -14.79 -1.41
C ALA A 544 -11.04 -14.92 -0.35
N ILE A 545 -10.96 -14.20 0.78
CA ILE A 545 -12.00 -14.19 1.81
C ILE A 545 -13.33 -13.68 1.26
N ASN A 546 -13.33 -12.55 0.54
CA ASN A 546 -14.55 -12.00 -0.06
C ASN A 546 -15.16 -12.96 -1.09
N GLY A 547 -14.32 -13.56 -1.94
CA GLY A 547 -14.75 -14.57 -2.90
C GLY A 547 -15.36 -15.80 -2.22
N LEU A 548 -14.72 -16.33 -1.17
CA LEU A 548 -15.25 -17.45 -0.38
C LEU A 548 -16.61 -17.10 0.26
N VAL A 549 -16.78 -15.89 0.78
CA VAL A 549 -18.07 -15.44 1.31
C VAL A 549 -19.13 -15.36 0.22
N ALA A 550 -18.79 -14.84 -0.97
CA ALA A 550 -19.71 -14.76 -2.12
C ALA A 550 -20.15 -16.16 -2.61
N GLU A 551 -19.27 -17.16 -2.53
CA GLU A 551 -19.55 -18.56 -2.87
C GLU A 551 -20.25 -19.33 -1.72
N GLY A 552 -20.51 -18.70 -0.58
CA GLY A 552 -21.13 -19.34 0.59
C GLY A 552 -20.20 -20.21 1.44
N LEU A 553 -18.89 -20.18 1.17
CA LEU A 553 -17.82 -20.94 1.82
C LEU A 553 -17.25 -20.20 3.04
N VAL A 554 -18.16 -19.76 3.91
CA VAL A 554 -17.84 -18.88 5.06
C VAL A 554 -16.92 -19.57 6.09
N ALA A 555 -16.94 -20.89 6.20
CA ALA A 555 -16.08 -21.61 7.13
C ALA A 555 -14.60 -21.46 6.76
N GLU A 556 -14.27 -21.63 5.48
CA GLU A 556 -12.95 -21.44 4.91
C GLU A 556 -12.52 -19.97 4.98
N ALA A 557 -13.43 -19.03 4.68
CA ALA A 557 -13.19 -17.60 4.82
C ALA A 557 -12.75 -17.23 6.24
N ARG A 558 -13.42 -17.78 7.27
CA ARG A 558 -13.08 -17.54 8.68
C ARG A 558 -11.74 -18.14 9.09
N VAL A 559 -11.33 -19.26 8.50
CA VAL A 559 -9.99 -19.84 8.74
C VAL A 559 -8.90 -18.87 8.31
N LEU A 560 -9.04 -18.24 7.14
CA LEU A 560 -8.10 -17.24 6.66
C LEU A 560 -8.19 -15.93 7.45
N GLY A 561 -9.42 -15.50 7.80
CA GLY A 561 -9.68 -14.32 8.63
C GLY A 561 -9.03 -14.40 10.02
N GLU A 562 -9.10 -15.54 10.69
CA GLU A 562 -8.39 -15.76 11.96
C GLU A 562 -6.86 -15.72 11.78
N GLY A 563 -6.36 -16.16 10.63
CA GLY A 563 -4.95 -16.03 10.29
C GLY A 563 -4.51 -14.56 10.21
N LEU A 564 -5.26 -13.73 9.50
CA LEU A 564 -4.98 -12.30 9.42
C LEU A 564 -5.17 -11.58 10.76
N LEU A 565 -6.11 -11.99 11.61
CA LEU A 565 -6.24 -11.44 12.97
C LEU A 565 -5.00 -11.73 13.83
N ARG A 566 -4.42 -12.93 13.71
CA ARG A 566 -3.14 -13.25 14.36
C ARG A 566 -1.99 -12.42 13.81
N ALA A 567 -1.97 -12.19 12.49
CA ALA A 567 -0.94 -11.36 11.86
C ALA A 567 -1.05 -9.90 12.33
N ALA A 568 -2.26 -9.34 12.36
CA ALA A 568 -2.53 -7.98 12.81
C ALA A 568 -2.06 -7.76 14.25
N ASP A 569 -2.37 -8.68 15.17
CA ASP A 569 -1.85 -8.61 16.55
C ASP A 569 -0.31 -8.61 16.60
N GLY A 570 0.34 -9.43 15.77
CA GLY A 570 1.79 -9.51 15.65
C GLY A 570 2.47 -8.23 15.17
N PHE A 571 1.78 -7.40 14.37
CA PHE A 571 2.28 -6.14 13.83
C PHE A 571 1.74 -4.89 14.56
N GLY A 572 1.10 -5.07 15.72
CA GLY A 572 0.51 -3.95 16.45
C GLY A 572 -0.65 -3.29 15.69
N TYR A 573 -1.42 -4.08 14.95
CA TYR A 573 -2.61 -3.73 14.18
C TYR A 573 -2.41 -2.84 12.94
N ARG A 574 -1.20 -2.30 12.73
CA ARG A 574 -0.79 -1.72 11.45
C ARG A 574 -0.12 -2.79 10.58
N MET A 575 -0.93 -3.41 9.73
CA MET A 575 -0.49 -4.46 8.81
C MET A 575 0.49 -3.92 7.76
N PRO A 576 1.63 -4.61 7.52
CA PRO A 576 2.50 -4.28 6.41
C PRO A 576 1.86 -4.69 5.06
N GLU A 577 2.48 -4.24 3.98
CA GLU A 577 2.21 -4.69 2.61
C GLU A 577 2.22 -6.23 2.51
N LEU A 578 3.29 -6.85 3.02
CA LEU A 578 3.49 -8.30 3.07
C LEU A 578 4.32 -8.72 4.29
N HIS A 579 4.23 -9.99 4.65
CA HIS A 579 5.05 -10.64 5.68
C HIS A 579 5.46 -12.05 5.27
N SER A 580 6.37 -12.66 6.04
CA SER A 580 6.90 -13.98 5.73
C SER A 580 5.83 -15.07 5.63
N GLY A 581 6.02 -16.03 4.73
CA GLY A 581 5.26 -17.27 4.61
C GLY A 581 5.54 -18.31 5.69
N ASP A 582 6.37 -18.00 6.69
CA ASP A 582 6.66 -18.95 7.77
C ASP A 582 5.37 -19.43 8.48
N PRO A 583 5.25 -20.74 8.76
CA PRO A 583 4.05 -21.26 9.38
C PRO A 583 3.96 -20.84 10.87
N ALA A 584 2.76 -20.47 11.30
CA ALA A 584 2.45 -20.14 12.70
C ALA A 584 2.69 -21.32 13.67
N SER A 585 2.81 -22.55 13.15
CA SER A 585 3.19 -23.74 13.93
C SER A 585 4.68 -23.79 14.29
N GLN A 586 5.53 -23.00 13.62
CA GLN A 586 6.98 -22.93 13.86
C GLN A 586 7.41 -21.61 14.48
N ILE A 587 6.83 -20.48 14.03
CA ILE A 587 7.15 -19.15 14.55
C ILE A 587 5.88 -18.55 15.13
N SER A 588 5.90 -18.18 16.42
CA SER A 588 4.70 -17.73 17.15
C SER A 588 4.27 -16.29 16.84
N ARG A 589 5.03 -15.56 16.03
CA ARG A 589 4.70 -14.23 15.52
C ARG A 589 5.02 -14.16 14.03
N PRO A 590 4.25 -13.40 13.22
CA PRO A 590 4.59 -13.21 11.83
C PRO A 590 5.95 -12.52 11.70
N VAL A 591 6.80 -13.03 10.80
CA VAL A 591 8.13 -12.45 10.55
C VAL A 591 7.96 -11.29 9.55
N PRO A 592 8.46 -10.08 9.87
CA PRO A 592 8.38 -8.94 8.95
C PRO A 592 9.09 -9.23 7.63
N SER A 593 8.49 -8.79 6.52
CA SER A 593 9.21 -8.73 5.25
C SER A 593 10.23 -7.57 5.31
N PRO A 594 11.47 -7.76 4.82
CA PRO A 594 12.56 -6.79 4.90
C PRO A 594 12.17 -5.33 4.62
N ALA A 595 11.55 -5.08 3.47
CA ALA A 595 11.30 -3.74 2.95
C ALA A 595 9.81 -3.48 2.67
N ALA A 596 8.89 -4.19 3.32
CA ALA A 596 7.46 -4.00 3.10
C ALA A 596 7.00 -2.58 3.46
N CYS A 597 6.17 -1.98 2.60
CA CYS A 597 5.47 -0.75 2.95
C CYS A 597 4.63 -0.94 4.23
N ARG A 598 4.55 0.10 5.06
CA ARG A 598 3.78 0.09 6.31
C ARG A 598 3.41 1.55 6.65
N PRO A 599 2.16 1.98 6.46
CA PRO A 599 1.02 1.23 5.94
C PRO A 599 1.02 1.10 4.40
N GLN A 600 0.21 0.17 3.91
CA GLN A 600 -0.16 0.00 2.50
C GLN A 600 -1.69 -0.06 2.39
N ALA A 601 -2.30 0.70 1.48
CA ALA A 601 -3.74 0.94 1.44
C ALA A 601 -4.56 -0.34 1.30
N TRP A 602 -4.22 -1.23 0.36
CA TRP A 602 -4.96 -2.49 0.19
C TRP A 602 -4.80 -3.47 1.37
N SER A 603 -3.71 -3.36 2.16
CA SER A 603 -3.48 -4.16 3.35
C SER A 603 -4.25 -3.62 4.55
N ALA A 604 -4.38 -2.29 4.65
CA ALA A 604 -5.27 -1.67 5.63
C ALA A 604 -6.74 -2.00 5.29
N ALA A 605 -7.13 -1.85 4.02
CA ALA A 605 -8.47 -2.16 3.54
C ALA A 605 -8.90 -3.62 3.78
N ALA A 606 -7.96 -4.56 3.86
CA ALA A 606 -8.21 -5.97 4.18
C ALA A 606 -8.98 -6.17 5.51
N ALA A 607 -8.84 -5.24 6.48
CA ALA A 607 -9.58 -5.30 7.73
C ALA A 607 -11.11 -5.31 7.53
N VAL A 608 -11.61 -4.59 6.53
CA VAL A 608 -13.04 -4.50 6.21
C VAL A 608 -13.56 -5.80 5.61
N ALA A 609 -12.79 -6.43 4.73
CA ALA A 609 -13.12 -7.75 4.17
C ALA A 609 -13.17 -8.83 5.28
N VAL A 610 -12.20 -8.81 6.20
CA VAL A 610 -12.20 -9.74 7.34
C VAL A 610 -13.41 -9.49 8.25
N ALA A 611 -13.76 -8.23 8.52
CA ALA A 611 -14.96 -7.89 9.29
C ALA A 611 -16.22 -8.52 8.69
N SER A 612 -16.38 -8.43 7.36
CA SER A 612 -17.49 -9.03 6.61
C SER A 612 -17.58 -10.55 6.81
N ALA A 613 -16.45 -11.28 6.75
CA ALA A 613 -16.42 -12.73 6.97
C ALA A 613 -16.83 -13.16 8.40
N PHE A 614 -16.64 -12.26 9.37
CA PHE A 614 -17.12 -12.43 10.74
C PHE A 614 -18.55 -11.91 10.96
N GLY A 615 -19.20 -11.37 9.92
CA GLY A 615 -20.54 -10.79 10.02
C GLY A 615 -20.58 -9.48 10.81
N VAL A 616 -19.45 -8.76 10.90
CA VAL A 616 -19.34 -7.48 11.58
C VAL A 616 -19.54 -6.37 10.58
N GLN A 617 -20.47 -5.46 10.87
CA GLN A 617 -20.70 -4.25 10.09
C GLN A 617 -20.06 -3.03 10.77
N LEU A 618 -19.71 -2.05 9.95
CA LEU A 618 -19.28 -0.73 10.39
C LEU A 618 -20.51 0.15 10.55
N GLU A 619 -20.69 0.70 11.75
CA GLU A 619 -21.86 1.53 12.09
C GLU A 619 -21.42 2.95 12.43
N LYS A 620 -22.32 3.93 12.27
CA LYS A 620 -22.06 5.30 12.70
C LYS A 620 -21.86 5.35 14.21
N SER A 621 -20.86 6.09 14.67
CA SER A 621 -20.66 6.40 16.08
C SER A 621 -21.88 7.13 16.63
N ALA A 622 -22.38 6.66 17.78
CA ALA A 622 -23.57 7.17 18.45
C ALA A 622 -23.41 8.60 18.98
#